data_AF-A0AAX0N496-F1
#
_entry.id   AF-A0AAX0N496-F1
#
_cell.length_a   1.000
_cell.length_b   1.000
_cell.length_c   1.000
_cell.angle_alpha   90.00
_cell.angle_beta   90.00
_cell.angle_gamma   90.00
#
_symmetry.space_group_name_H-M   'P 1'
#
loop_
_entity.id
_entity.type
_entity.pdbx_description
1 polymer ?
#
loop_
_entity_poly.entity_id
_entity_poly.type
_entity_poly.pdbx_seq_one_letter_code
_entity_poly.pdbx_strand_id
1 'polypeptide(L)'
;MCEDLNPNIDSRLNFKQLPAPLIIKGYIKNESGCNYENYLLELINKSSYFRSKGKSEYNKPVNENNGQCDAIAENYELDFKLLLAATSLQASNIFSPSINNFGNGITTHGECKNPNGEIKVTQIHVAFRTRNLSDLLQLKIDYTGVRKQCIETDVLNVLNNLETLKNLLLYFPVEFLFGENDVLSKSEALEKIMQALNYDFESLFEYRNYVAEKFDTYFVTIYSESFYLFKVEKEQLKHIEDIRLEELPTFIKLRNYRLF
;
A
#
# COMPACT_ATOMS: atom_id res chain seq x y z
N MET A 1 1.24 -1.50 33.13
CA MET A 1 2.18 -0.38 32.93
C MET A 1 2.29 -0.19 31.44
N CYS A 2 1.76 0.91 30.90
CA CYS A 2 2.06 1.30 29.52
C CYS A 2 3.51 1.78 29.53
N GLU A 3 4.42 0.93 29.08
CA GLU A 3 5.71 1.42 28.61
C GLU A 3 5.43 2.30 27.40
N ASP A 4 5.99 3.51 27.39
CA ASP A 4 5.91 4.45 26.28
C ASP A 4 6.47 3.78 25.00
N LEU A 5 5.56 3.26 24.17
CA LEU A 5 5.84 2.54 22.93
C LEU A 5 6.36 3.44 21.78
N ASN A 6 6.85 4.66 22.06
CA ASN A 6 7.22 5.54 20.95
C ASN A 6 8.25 6.65 21.27
N PRO A 7 9.54 6.32 21.39
CA PRO A 7 10.58 7.34 21.38
C PRO A 7 10.90 7.88 19.97
N ASN A 8 10.45 7.25 18.88
CA ASN A 8 10.96 7.51 17.52
C ASN A 8 9.95 7.97 16.45
N ILE A 9 8.65 8.05 16.75
CA ILE A 9 7.66 8.59 15.81
C ILE A 9 7.18 9.94 16.33
N ASP A 10 7.25 10.95 15.48
CA ASP A 10 6.73 12.29 15.75
C ASP A 10 5.26 12.20 16.18
N SER A 11 4.94 12.67 17.39
CA SER A 11 3.59 12.57 17.96
C SER A 11 2.53 13.37 17.18
N ARG A 12 2.96 14.27 16.30
CA ARG A 12 2.10 15.05 15.41
C ARG A 12 1.73 14.29 14.14
N LEU A 13 2.50 13.26 13.79
CA LEU A 13 2.28 12.47 12.59
C LEU A 13 1.06 11.57 12.78
N ASN A 14 0.04 11.82 11.97
CA ASN A 14 -1.17 11.04 11.88
C ASN A 14 -1.23 10.32 10.53
N PHE A 15 -2.14 9.37 10.42
CA PHE A 15 -2.34 8.64 9.19
C PHE A 15 -3.80 8.23 9.00
N LYS A 16 -4.19 8.06 7.73
CA LYS A 16 -5.53 7.64 7.34
C LYS A 16 -5.44 6.62 6.22
N GLN A 17 -6.06 5.47 6.40
CA GLN A 17 -6.18 4.50 5.33
C GLN A 17 -7.06 5.05 4.21
N LEU A 18 -6.65 4.80 2.97
CA LEU A 18 -7.42 5.14 1.81
C LEU A 18 -8.78 4.42 1.77
N PRO A 19 -9.74 5.02 1.07
CA PRO A 19 -11.09 4.50 0.91
C PRO A 19 -11.17 3.16 0.16
N ALA A 20 -12.21 2.35 0.46
CA ALA A 20 -12.47 1.08 -0.21
C ALA A 20 -12.40 1.12 -1.76
N PRO A 21 -13.00 2.11 -2.46
CA PRO A 21 -12.84 2.27 -3.92
C PRO A 21 -11.40 2.39 -4.43
N LEU A 22 -10.47 2.88 -3.61
CA LEU A 22 -9.07 3.02 -3.97
C LEU A 22 -8.24 1.79 -3.58
N ILE A 23 -8.75 0.83 -2.80
CA ILE A 23 -7.92 -0.30 -2.32
C ILE A 23 -8.52 -1.68 -2.61
N ILE A 24 -9.79 -1.75 -3.01
CA ILE A 24 -10.47 -3.01 -3.34
C ILE A 24 -10.85 -3.01 -4.82
N LYS A 25 -10.33 -3.99 -5.57
CA LYS A 25 -10.67 -4.20 -6.98
C LYS A 25 -12.17 -4.49 -7.14
N GLY A 26 -12.80 -3.89 -8.14
CA GLY A 26 -14.21 -4.07 -8.46
C GLY A 26 -15.17 -3.59 -7.37
N TYR A 27 -14.72 -2.76 -6.41
CA TYR A 27 -15.56 -2.30 -5.31
C TYR A 27 -16.76 -1.47 -5.78
N ILE A 28 -16.54 -0.58 -6.75
CA ILE A 28 -17.61 0.18 -7.40
C ILE A 28 -18.26 -0.69 -8.48
N LYS A 29 -19.54 -0.99 -8.33
CA LYS A 29 -20.29 -1.76 -9.32
C LYS A 29 -20.44 -0.98 -10.62
N ASN A 30 -20.30 -1.69 -11.75
CA ASN A 30 -20.30 -1.16 -13.11
C ASN A 30 -19.21 -0.11 -13.41
N GLU A 31 -18.13 -0.08 -12.63
CA GLU A 31 -16.94 0.69 -12.94
C GLU A 31 -15.79 -0.28 -13.22
N SER A 32 -15.60 -0.64 -14.49
CA SER A 32 -14.52 -1.55 -14.90
C SER A 32 -13.12 -1.03 -14.59
N GLY A 33 -12.98 0.30 -14.45
CA GLY A 33 -11.74 0.97 -14.05
C GLY A 33 -11.42 0.90 -12.55
N CYS A 34 -12.29 0.33 -11.71
CA CYS A 34 -12.12 0.23 -10.26
C CYS A 34 -11.05 -0.82 -9.90
N ASN A 35 -9.78 -0.52 -10.17
CA ASN A 35 -8.65 -1.34 -9.79
C ASN A 35 -7.48 -0.41 -9.46
N TYR A 36 -6.92 -0.54 -8.25
CA TYR A 36 -5.79 0.29 -7.82
C TYR A 36 -4.55 0.12 -8.71
N GLU A 37 -4.37 -1.05 -9.31
CA GLU A 37 -3.25 -1.32 -10.21
C GLU A 37 -3.28 -0.44 -11.46
N ASN A 38 -4.47 0.04 -11.87
CA ASN A 38 -4.58 0.96 -13.00
C ASN A 38 -3.86 2.27 -12.71
N TYR A 39 -4.11 2.88 -11.54
CA TYR A 39 -3.44 4.13 -11.21
C TYR A 39 -2.00 3.93 -10.71
N LEU A 40 -1.64 2.75 -10.20
CA LEU A 40 -0.23 2.42 -9.95
C LEU A 40 0.55 2.28 -11.27
N LEU A 41 -0.07 1.74 -12.32
CA LEU A 41 0.50 1.73 -13.67
C LEU A 41 0.65 3.15 -14.24
N GLU A 42 -0.36 4.01 -14.04
CA GLU A 42 -0.26 5.44 -14.37
C GLU A 42 0.91 6.09 -13.61
N LEU A 43 1.02 5.83 -12.31
CA LEU A 43 2.07 6.35 -11.44
C LEU A 43 3.48 6.01 -11.95
N ILE A 44 3.77 4.73 -12.20
CA ILE A 44 5.10 4.34 -12.69
C ILE A 44 5.38 4.82 -14.12
N ASN A 45 4.35 5.12 -14.91
CA ASN A 45 4.54 5.73 -16.23
C ASN A 45 4.74 7.25 -16.17
N LYS A 46 4.26 7.92 -15.12
CA LYS A 46 4.59 9.32 -14.81
C LYS A 46 5.97 9.47 -14.20
N SER A 47 6.46 8.42 -13.55
CA SER A 47 7.78 8.35 -12.94
C SER A 47 8.92 8.48 -13.95
N SER A 48 9.72 9.55 -13.84
CA SER A 48 10.92 9.70 -14.66
C SER A 48 11.94 8.58 -14.39
N TYR A 49 12.02 8.16 -13.12
CA TYR A 49 12.89 7.08 -12.66
C TYR A 49 12.53 5.74 -13.32
N PHE A 50 11.25 5.32 -13.24
CA PHE A 50 10.83 4.05 -13.82
C PHE A 50 10.88 4.09 -15.34
N ARG A 51 10.47 5.19 -15.99
CA ARG A 51 10.60 5.33 -17.46
C ARG A 51 12.04 5.15 -17.94
N SER A 52 13.01 5.69 -17.20
CA SER A 52 14.43 5.47 -17.49
C SER A 52 14.87 4.02 -17.26
N LYS A 53 14.32 3.36 -16.23
CA LYS A 53 14.64 1.98 -15.87
C LYS A 53 14.07 0.95 -16.85
N GLY A 54 12.81 1.08 -17.22
CA GLY A 54 12.13 0.19 -18.16
C GLY A 54 12.51 0.38 -19.63
N LYS A 55 13.11 1.53 -19.98
CA LYS A 55 13.48 1.95 -21.36
C LYS A 55 12.30 2.03 -22.36
N SER A 56 11.09 1.81 -21.88
CA SER A 56 9.85 1.88 -22.63
C SER A 56 8.70 2.18 -21.65
N GLU A 57 7.48 2.21 -22.18
CA GLU A 57 6.27 2.31 -21.37
C GLU A 57 5.95 1.00 -20.66
N TYR A 58 5.57 1.11 -19.38
CA TYR A 58 5.03 -0.03 -18.66
C TYR A 58 3.61 -0.29 -19.12
N ASN A 59 3.35 -1.53 -19.49
CA ASN A 59 2.05 -2.00 -19.92
C ASN A 59 1.61 -3.16 -19.05
N LYS A 60 0.30 -3.39 -18.99
CA LYS A 60 -0.23 -4.61 -18.39
C LYS A 60 0.19 -5.83 -19.20
N PRO A 61 0.32 -7.01 -18.57
CA PRO A 61 0.50 -8.25 -19.31
C PRO A 61 -0.65 -8.48 -20.30
N VAL A 62 -0.32 -9.07 -21.45
CA VAL A 62 -1.30 -9.41 -22.50
C VAL A 62 -2.25 -10.52 -22.05
N ASN A 63 -1.84 -11.35 -21.08
CA ASN A 63 -2.65 -12.42 -20.52
C ASN A 63 -2.40 -12.51 -19.00
N GLU A 64 -3.46 -12.41 -18.20
CA GLU A 64 -3.35 -12.50 -16.72
C GLU A 64 -3.12 -13.94 -16.23
N ASN A 65 -3.10 -14.93 -17.13
CA ASN A 65 -2.69 -16.29 -16.81
C ASN A 65 -1.16 -16.43 -16.90
N ASN A 66 -0.57 -17.03 -15.87
CA ASN A 66 0.84 -17.43 -15.74
C ASN A 66 1.79 -16.40 -15.11
N GLY A 67 1.63 -16.08 -13.82
CA GLY A 67 2.72 -15.57 -12.98
C GLY A 67 3.46 -14.34 -13.51
N GLN A 68 2.90 -13.59 -14.47
CA GLN A 68 3.50 -12.38 -15.04
C GLN A 68 3.44 -11.24 -14.03
N CYS A 69 4.30 -10.25 -14.20
CA CYS A 69 4.27 -9.02 -13.40
C CYS A 69 3.09 -8.13 -13.82
N ASP A 70 2.60 -7.31 -12.90
CA ASP A 70 1.48 -6.38 -13.15
C ASP A 70 1.85 -5.25 -14.13
N ALA A 71 3.14 -4.93 -14.21
CA ALA A 71 3.69 -3.92 -15.09
C ALA A 71 4.95 -4.42 -15.81
N ILE A 72 4.92 -4.41 -17.13
CA ILE A 72 5.99 -4.93 -18.00
C ILE A 72 6.47 -3.81 -18.93
N ALA A 73 7.77 -3.54 -18.89
CA ALA A 73 8.50 -2.74 -19.86
C ALA A 73 9.65 -3.58 -20.45
N GLU A 74 10.24 -3.13 -21.56
CA GLU A 74 11.30 -3.82 -22.32
C GLU A 74 12.43 -4.37 -21.43
N ASN A 75 12.96 -3.58 -20.51
CA ASN A 75 14.12 -3.95 -19.69
C ASN A 75 13.80 -4.13 -18.21
N TYR A 76 12.53 -4.00 -17.82
CA TYR A 76 12.17 -4.04 -16.41
C TYR A 76 10.71 -4.41 -16.20
N GLU A 77 10.47 -5.24 -15.20
CA GLU A 77 9.13 -5.67 -14.80
C GLU A 77 8.93 -5.44 -13.31
N LEU A 78 7.70 -5.14 -12.93
CA LEU A 78 7.33 -4.78 -11.56
C LEU A 78 5.99 -5.42 -11.18
N ASP A 79 5.95 -6.03 -10.00
CA ASP A 79 4.75 -6.67 -9.43
C ASP A 79 4.24 -5.81 -8.27
N PHE A 80 2.95 -5.50 -8.27
CA PHE A 80 2.32 -4.61 -7.32
C PHE A 80 1.77 -5.41 -6.14
N LYS A 81 2.24 -5.12 -4.93
CA LYS A 81 1.74 -5.76 -3.71
C LYS A 81 1.11 -4.74 -2.79
N LEU A 82 -0.17 -4.93 -2.48
CA LEU A 82 -0.87 -4.10 -1.50
C LEU A 82 -0.38 -4.44 -0.09
N LEU A 83 0.14 -3.44 0.62
CA LEU A 83 0.65 -3.56 1.98
C LEU A 83 -0.44 -3.19 2.98
N LEU A 84 -1.47 -4.03 3.08
CA LEU A 84 -2.50 -3.95 4.12
C LEU A 84 -2.78 -5.34 4.67
N ALA A 85 -3.22 -5.38 5.93
CA ALA A 85 -3.73 -6.60 6.52
C ALA A 85 -5.00 -7.07 5.80
N ALA A 86 -5.18 -8.40 5.66
CA ALA A 86 -6.38 -8.97 5.06
C ALA A 86 -7.63 -8.64 5.89
N THR A 87 -7.49 -8.61 7.22
CA THR A 87 -8.52 -8.10 8.14
C THR A 87 -8.95 -6.67 7.82
N SER A 88 -8.01 -5.77 7.52
CA SER A 88 -8.31 -4.36 7.18
C SER A 88 -9.03 -4.25 5.83
N LEU A 89 -8.62 -5.03 4.83
CA LEU A 89 -9.30 -5.09 3.53
C LEU A 89 -10.72 -5.63 3.66
N GLN A 90 -10.90 -6.67 4.48
CA GLN A 90 -12.22 -7.22 4.77
C GLN A 90 -13.12 -6.19 5.46
N ALA A 91 -12.62 -5.50 6.49
CA ALA A 91 -13.35 -4.44 7.17
C ALA A 91 -13.74 -3.32 6.21
N SER A 92 -12.81 -2.88 5.36
CA SER A 92 -13.08 -1.86 4.32
C SER A 92 -14.20 -2.31 3.37
N ASN A 93 -14.22 -3.58 2.97
CA ASN A 93 -15.23 -4.14 2.08
C ASN A 93 -16.62 -4.29 2.73
N ILE A 94 -16.66 -4.52 4.04
CA ILE A 94 -17.90 -4.77 4.79
C ILE A 94 -18.54 -3.47 5.27
N PHE A 95 -17.73 -2.56 5.82
CA PHE A 95 -18.21 -1.37 6.51
C PHE A 95 -18.23 -0.10 5.67
N SER A 96 -17.62 -0.10 4.48
CA SER A 96 -17.77 1.03 3.56
C SER A 96 -19.13 0.99 2.85
N PRO A 97 -19.76 2.15 2.58
CA PRO A 97 -20.98 2.24 1.79
C PRO A 97 -20.83 1.62 0.41
N SER A 98 -21.82 0.85 -0.03
CA SER A 98 -21.82 0.29 -1.39
C SER A 98 -21.95 1.40 -2.44
N ILE A 99 -21.25 1.27 -3.57
CA ILE A 99 -21.26 2.26 -4.65
C ILE A 99 -21.63 1.59 -5.96
N ASN A 100 -22.60 2.16 -6.68
CA ASN A 100 -22.97 1.74 -8.02
C ASN A 100 -22.83 2.92 -8.98
N ASN A 101 -22.09 2.72 -10.07
CA ASN A 101 -22.09 3.61 -11.22
C ASN A 101 -23.22 3.16 -12.17
N PHE A 102 -24.15 4.04 -12.53
CA PHE A 102 -25.19 3.73 -13.52
C PHE A 102 -24.89 4.32 -14.90
N GLY A 103 -23.72 4.95 -15.07
CA GLY A 103 -23.37 5.70 -16.28
C GLY A 103 -24.05 7.08 -16.32
N ASN A 104 -23.71 7.86 -17.35
CA ASN A 104 -24.28 9.21 -17.59
C ASN A 104 -24.17 10.17 -16.39
N GLY A 105 -23.12 10.03 -15.58
CA GLY A 105 -22.89 10.86 -14.40
C GLY A 105 -23.73 10.47 -13.16
N ILE A 106 -24.49 9.36 -13.22
CA ILE A 106 -25.32 8.91 -12.10
C ILE A 106 -24.56 7.92 -11.23
N THR A 107 -24.37 8.27 -9.96
CA THR A 107 -23.81 7.40 -8.92
C THR A 107 -24.81 7.28 -7.79
N THR A 108 -24.98 6.06 -7.25
CA THR A 108 -25.78 5.84 -6.05
C THR A 108 -24.94 5.20 -4.95
N HIS A 109 -25.19 5.61 -3.71
CA HIS A 109 -24.60 5.03 -2.52
C HIS A 109 -25.66 4.28 -1.73
N GLY A 110 -25.34 3.06 -1.32
CA GLY A 110 -26.17 2.26 -0.42
C GLY A 110 -25.50 2.10 0.94
N GLU A 111 -26.22 1.51 1.88
CA GLU A 111 -25.65 1.13 3.17
C GLU A 111 -24.47 0.17 3.02
N CYS A 112 -23.65 0.09 4.07
CA CYS A 112 -22.61 -0.91 4.15
C CYS A 112 -23.24 -2.30 4.43
N LYS A 113 -22.48 -3.37 4.20
CA LYS A 113 -23.00 -4.75 4.28
C LYS A 113 -23.37 -5.18 5.70
N ASN A 114 -22.76 -4.55 6.70
CA ASN A 114 -22.99 -4.88 8.11
C ASN A 114 -22.87 -3.62 9.01
N PRO A 115 -23.90 -2.77 9.06
CA PRO A 115 -23.83 -1.47 9.75
C PRO A 115 -23.63 -1.57 11.27
N ASN A 116 -24.03 -2.67 11.88
CA ASN A 116 -23.94 -2.88 13.33
C ASN A 116 -22.85 -3.91 13.72
N GLY A 117 -22.01 -4.30 12.78
CA GLY A 117 -20.95 -5.27 13.01
C GLY A 117 -19.69 -4.65 13.61
N GLU A 118 -18.85 -5.51 14.16
CA GLU A 118 -17.50 -5.17 14.60
C GLU A 118 -16.50 -6.19 14.03
N ILE A 119 -15.36 -5.71 13.55
CA ILE A 119 -14.23 -6.55 13.17
C ILE A 119 -12.98 -5.95 13.79
N LYS A 120 -12.18 -6.79 14.45
CA LYS A 120 -10.83 -6.42 14.87
C LYS A 120 -9.92 -6.44 13.66
N VAL A 121 -9.26 -5.31 13.40
CA VAL A 121 -8.36 -5.13 12.26
C VAL A 121 -6.91 -5.05 12.71
N THR A 122 -6.02 -5.67 11.95
CA THR A 122 -4.58 -5.55 12.15
C THR A 122 -4.09 -4.27 11.47
N GLN A 123 -3.43 -3.40 12.22
CA GLN A 123 -2.64 -2.31 11.65
C GLN A 123 -1.27 -2.86 11.26
N ILE A 124 -1.05 -3.06 9.96
CA ILE A 124 0.08 -3.87 9.50
C ILE A 124 1.44 -3.28 9.89
N HIS A 125 1.58 -1.95 9.84
CA HIS A 125 2.80 -1.24 10.23
C HIS A 125 3.13 -1.44 11.72
N VAL A 126 2.13 -1.39 12.60
CA VAL A 126 2.30 -1.69 14.04
C VAL A 126 2.68 -3.16 14.26
N ALA A 127 2.12 -4.08 13.47
CA ALA A 127 2.44 -5.50 13.59
C ALA A 127 3.90 -5.80 13.22
N PHE A 128 4.48 -5.08 12.25
CA PHE A 128 5.90 -5.23 11.89
C PHE A 128 6.84 -4.54 12.89
N ARG A 129 6.46 -3.36 13.41
CA ARG A 129 7.24 -2.61 14.40
C ARG A 129 7.70 -3.45 15.61
N THR A 130 6.86 -4.37 16.06
CA THR A 130 7.13 -5.17 17.28
C THR A 130 7.87 -6.48 17.00
N ARG A 131 8.45 -6.65 15.81
CA ARG A 131 9.07 -7.91 15.36
C ARG A 131 10.41 -7.63 14.71
N ASN A 132 11.38 -8.51 14.94
CA ASN A 132 12.64 -8.57 14.19
C ASN A 132 12.62 -9.72 13.17
N LEU A 133 13.67 -9.87 12.36
CA LEU A 133 13.77 -10.96 11.37
C LEU A 133 13.61 -12.36 11.99
N SER A 134 14.22 -12.63 13.15
CA SER A 134 14.08 -13.93 13.82
C SER A 134 12.64 -14.23 14.20
N ASP A 135 11.90 -13.23 14.68
CA ASP A 135 10.47 -13.36 14.99
C ASP A 135 9.66 -13.68 13.74
N LEU A 136 9.95 -13.03 12.61
CA LEU A 136 9.27 -13.27 11.34
C LEU A 136 9.53 -14.68 10.79
N LEU A 137 10.78 -15.16 10.88
CA LEU A 137 11.16 -16.51 10.49
C LEU A 137 10.51 -17.56 11.39
N GLN A 138 10.47 -17.33 12.71
CA GLN A 138 9.80 -18.24 13.65
C GLN A 138 8.29 -18.27 13.42
N LEU A 139 7.68 -17.11 13.12
CA LEU A 139 6.25 -17.01 12.84
C LEU A 139 5.86 -17.84 11.61
N LYS A 140 6.72 -17.93 10.58
CA LYS A 140 6.53 -18.87 9.45
C LYS A 140 6.48 -20.32 9.93
N ILE A 141 7.35 -20.73 10.85
CA ILE A 141 7.36 -22.10 11.36
C ILE A 141 6.10 -22.39 12.17
N ASP A 142 5.76 -21.51 13.11
CA ASP A 142 4.72 -21.74 14.11
C ASP A 142 3.30 -21.66 13.53
N TYR A 143 3.10 -20.83 12.50
CA TYR A 143 1.77 -20.54 11.95
C TYR A 143 1.56 -21.10 10.53
N THR A 144 2.50 -21.88 10.00
CA THR A 144 2.27 -22.58 8.72
C THR A 144 1.05 -23.51 8.83
N GLY A 145 0.08 -23.32 7.92
CA GLY A 145 -1.13 -24.12 7.85
C GLY A 145 -2.23 -23.72 8.84
N VAL A 146 -2.02 -22.71 9.69
CA VAL A 146 -3.05 -22.18 10.59
C VAL A 146 -4.09 -21.39 9.79
N ARG A 147 -5.37 -21.80 9.91
CA ARG A 147 -6.52 -21.17 9.22
C ARG A 147 -7.34 -20.28 10.15
N LYS A 148 -6.68 -19.55 11.05
CA LYS A 148 -7.32 -18.63 11.99
C LYS A 148 -7.05 -17.20 11.54
N GLN A 149 -8.07 -16.36 11.53
CA GLN A 149 -7.86 -14.93 11.30
C GLN A 149 -7.28 -14.27 12.56
N CYS A 150 -6.02 -13.88 12.52
CA CYS A 150 -5.30 -13.15 13.57
C CYS A 150 -4.15 -12.31 12.98
N ILE A 151 -3.49 -11.54 13.86
CA ILE A 151 -2.35 -10.67 13.50
C ILE A 151 -1.27 -11.48 12.78
N GLU A 152 -0.94 -12.68 13.29
CA GLU A 152 0.09 -13.54 12.73
C GLU A 152 -0.26 -13.96 11.30
N THR A 153 -1.51 -14.33 11.03
CA THR A 153 -1.92 -14.68 9.66
C THR A 153 -1.93 -13.49 8.71
N ASP A 154 -2.23 -12.28 9.19
CA ASP A 154 -2.10 -11.06 8.37
C ASP A 154 -0.64 -10.77 8.04
N VAL A 155 0.27 -10.90 9.03
CA VAL A 155 1.71 -10.78 8.81
C VAL A 155 2.19 -11.82 7.81
N LEU A 156 1.81 -13.09 7.97
CA LEU A 156 2.15 -14.17 7.03
C LEU A 156 1.72 -13.89 5.60
N ASN A 157 0.51 -13.33 5.40
CA ASN A 157 0.04 -12.99 4.07
C ASN A 157 0.95 -11.94 3.42
N VAL A 158 1.45 -10.98 4.18
CA VAL A 158 2.44 -10.00 3.69
C VAL A 158 3.78 -10.69 3.41
N LEU A 159 4.30 -11.52 4.32
CA LEU A 159 5.57 -12.22 4.11
C LEU A 159 5.54 -13.11 2.86
N ASN A 160 4.45 -13.84 2.62
CA ASN A 160 4.27 -14.67 1.43
C ASN A 160 4.33 -13.83 0.14
N ASN A 161 3.80 -12.60 0.14
CA ASN A 161 3.94 -11.70 -1.01
C ASN A 161 5.40 -11.28 -1.23
N LEU A 162 6.16 -11.07 -0.16
CA LEU A 162 7.58 -10.68 -0.19
C LEU A 162 8.52 -11.82 -0.61
N GLU A 163 8.08 -13.08 -0.58
CA GLU A 163 8.86 -14.23 -1.07
C GLU A 163 8.86 -14.32 -2.61
N THR A 164 8.05 -13.51 -3.29
CA THR A 164 7.96 -13.53 -4.76
C THR A 164 9.30 -13.12 -5.39
N LEU A 165 9.88 -13.97 -6.24
CA LEU A 165 11.15 -13.72 -6.95
C LEU A 165 10.97 -12.78 -8.15
N LYS A 166 10.50 -11.56 -7.89
CA LYS A 166 10.24 -10.47 -8.86
C LYS A 166 10.57 -9.13 -8.22
N ASN A 167 10.78 -8.08 -9.00
CA ASN A 167 10.83 -6.73 -8.44
C ASN A 167 9.44 -6.34 -7.92
N LEU A 168 9.38 -5.73 -6.74
CA LEU A 168 8.11 -5.40 -6.08
C LEU A 168 7.91 -3.90 -5.94
N LEU A 169 6.68 -3.44 -6.15
CA LEU A 169 6.18 -2.15 -5.63
C LEU A 169 5.21 -2.44 -4.49
N LEU A 170 5.65 -2.19 -3.26
CA LEU A 170 4.82 -2.27 -2.07
C LEU A 170 3.97 -1.00 -1.99
N TYR A 171 2.68 -1.15 -2.24
CA TYR A 171 1.73 -0.06 -2.12
C TYR A 171 1.16 -0.01 -0.71
N PHE A 172 1.55 0.99 0.07
CA PHE A 172 0.95 1.29 1.36
C PHE A 172 -0.11 2.38 1.18
N PRO A 173 -1.41 2.03 1.08
CA PRO A 173 -2.47 2.96 0.74
C PRO A 173 -2.91 3.78 1.95
N VAL A 174 -1.96 4.51 2.53
CA VAL A 174 -2.14 5.34 3.70
C VAL A 174 -1.69 6.76 3.36
N GLU A 175 -2.55 7.70 3.71
CA GLU A 175 -2.27 9.12 3.65
C GLU A 175 -1.74 9.58 4.99
N PHE A 176 -0.51 10.08 5.01
CA PHE A 176 0.06 10.74 6.17
C PHE A 176 -0.46 12.17 6.29
N LEU A 177 -0.61 12.63 7.53
CA LEU A 177 -1.18 13.92 7.87
C LEU A 177 -0.39 14.50 9.05
N PHE A 178 -0.22 15.81 9.07
CA PHE A 178 0.20 16.54 10.28
C PHE A 178 -0.97 17.40 10.75
N GLY A 179 -0.97 17.80 12.02
CA GLY A 179 -2.03 18.62 12.58
C GLY A 179 -2.13 19.97 11.86
N GLU A 180 -3.32 20.57 11.85
CA GLU A 180 -3.59 21.84 11.14
C GLU A 180 -2.69 23.00 11.61
N ASN A 181 -2.19 22.93 12.84
CA ASN A 181 -1.29 23.93 13.42
C ASN A 181 0.20 23.63 13.21
N ASP A 182 0.54 22.49 12.60
CA ASP A 182 1.92 22.08 12.37
C ASP A 182 2.44 22.70 11.08
N VAL A 183 3.20 23.79 11.22
CA VAL A 183 3.88 24.44 10.10
C VAL A 183 5.18 23.70 9.81
N LEU A 184 5.10 22.62 9.04
CA LEU A 184 6.25 21.83 8.60
C LEU A 184 6.58 22.14 7.14
N SER A 185 7.87 22.23 6.83
CA SER A 185 8.31 22.21 5.44
C SER A 185 8.05 20.83 4.82
N LYS A 186 7.84 20.75 3.50
CA LYS A 186 7.68 19.48 2.78
C LYS A 186 8.83 18.50 3.08
N SER A 187 10.06 19.01 3.17
CA SER A 187 11.26 18.22 3.49
C SER A 187 11.25 17.67 4.92
N GLU A 188 10.87 18.49 5.90
CA GLU A 188 10.81 18.06 7.30
C GLU A 188 9.70 17.03 7.50
N ALA A 189 8.53 17.28 6.92
CA ALA A 189 7.42 16.32 6.91
C ALA A 189 7.83 14.97 6.30
N LEU A 190 8.50 15.00 5.15
CA LEU A 190 9.00 13.79 4.48
C LEU A 190 10.02 13.05 5.34
N GLU A 191 10.95 13.76 5.98
CA GLU A 191 11.93 13.15 6.89
C GLU A 191 11.24 12.40 8.04
N LYS A 192 10.22 13.02 8.66
CA LYS A 192 9.44 12.38 9.75
C LYS A 192 8.64 11.18 9.27
N ILE A 193 8.03 11.26 8.10
CA ILE A 193 7.32 10.12 7.49
C ILE A 193 8.29 8.97 7.21
N MET A 194 9.46 9.26 6.63
CA MET A 194 10.47 8.23 6.36
C MET A 194 11.02 7.62 7.65
N GLN A 195 11.26 8.41 8.70
CA GLN A 195 11.66 7.90 10.02
C GLN A 195 10.61 6.92 10.57
N ALA A 196 9.33 7.28 10.53
CA ALA A 196 8.24 6.43 10.99
C ALA A 196 8.12 5.14 10.16
N LEU A 197 8.16 5.25 8.84
CA LEU A 197 8.07 4.09 7.94
C LEU A 197 9.25 3.14 8.08
N ASN A 198 10.47 3.67 8.18
CA ASN A 198 11.66 2.83 8.40
C ASN A 198 11.57 2.13 9.76
N TYR A 199 11.14 2.83 10.81
CA TYR A 199 10.95 2.20 12.12
C TYR A 199 9.84 1.12 12.11
N ASP A 200 8.74 1.36 11.39
CA ASP A 200 7.62 0.41 11.32
C ASP A 200 7.92 -0.82 10.47
N PHE A 201 8.71 -0.67 9.40
CA PHE A 201 8.92 -1.70 8.38
C PHE A 201 10.37 -2.18 8.27
N GLU A 202 11.25 -1.83 9.21
CA GLU A 202 12.65 -2.29 9.23
C GLU A 202 12.75 -3.81 9.04
N SER A 203 12.05 -4.58 9.88
CA SER A 203 12.04 -6.04 9.81
C SER A 203 11.41 -6.59 8.54
N LEU A 204 10.46 -5.87 7.94
CA LEU A 204 9.87 -6.21 6.64
C LEU A 204 10.91 -6.09 5.53
N PHE A 205 11.69 -5.01 5.53
CA PHE A 205 12.75 -4.77 4.55
C PHE A 205 13.91 -5.76 4.72
N GLU A 206 14.31 -6.04 5.96
CA GLU A 206 15.30 -7.06 6.31
C GLU A 206 14.86 -8.46 5.82
N TYR A 207 13.61 -8.84 6.09
CA TYR A 207 13.06 -10.10 5.60
C TYR A 207 13.07 -10.21 4.08
N ARG A 208 12.66 -9.14 3.39
CA ARG A 208 12.67 -9.11 1.92
C ARG A 208 14.08 -9.25 1.36
N ASN A 209 15.05 -8.57 1.96
CA ASN A 209 16.46 -8.69 1.60
C ASN A 209 16.95 -10.15 1.79
N TYR A 210 16.58 -10.78 2.91
CA TYR A 210 16.92 -12.18 3.21
C TYR A 210 16.38 -13.17 2.18
N VAL A 211 15.11 -13.03 1.73
CA VAL A 211 14.48 -14.01 0.82
C VAL A 211 14.69 -13.72 -0.66
N ALA A 212 14.99 -12.47 -1.05
CA ALA A 212 14.98 -12.04 -2.44
C ALA A 212 15.93 -10.86 -2.75
N GLU A 213 17.12 -10.86 -2.16
CA GLU A 213 18.19 -9.85 -2.32
C GLU A 213 18.42 -9.36 -3.77
N LYS A 214 18.28 -10.26 -4.75
CA LYS A 214 18.55 -9.98 -6.17
C LYS A 214 17.47 -9.13 -6.86
N PHE A 215 16.35 -8.89 -6.21
CA PHE A 215 15.20 -8.19 -6.79
C PHE A 215 14.96 -6.88 -6.07
N ASP A 216 14.78 -5.80 -6.84
CA ASP A 216 14.51 -4.50 -6.24
C ASP A 216 13.16 -4.50 -5.51
N THR A 217 13.09 -3.69 -4.46
CA THR A 217 11.85 -3.43 -3.74
C THR A 217 11.63 -1.93 -3.64
N TYR A 218 10.44 -1.50 -4.04
CA TYR A 218 9.96 -0.13 -3.99
C TYR A 218 8.81 -0.02 -3.01
N PHE A 219 8.59 1.19 -2.51
CA PHE A 219 7.52 1.49 -1.57
C PHE A 219 6.83 2.77 -2.02
N VAL A 220 5.51 2.82 -1.91
CA VAL A 220 4.74 4.01 -2.22
C VAL A 220 3.66 4.27 -1.18
N THR A 221 3.55 5.52 -0.74
CA THR A 221 2.53 6.04 0.18
C THR A 221 2.07 7.43 -0.25
N ILE A 222 1.10 8.02 0.44
CA ILE A 222 0.56 9.36 0.11
C ILE A 222 0.87 10.36 1.23
N TYR A 223 1.21 11.57 0.82
CA TYR A 223 1.26 12.74 1.69
C TYR A 223 0.97 13.98 0.83
N SER A 224 0.30 15.00 1.38
CA SER A 224 0.13 16.32 0.75
C SER A 224 -0.23 16.26 -0.76
N GLU A 225 -1.32 15.58 -1.10
CA GLU A 225 -1.83 15.46 -2.48
C GLU A 225 -0.82 14.90 -3.50
N SER A 226 0.14 14.09 -3.04
CA SER A 226 1.12 13.42 -3.89
C SER A 226 1.38 11.98 -3.42
N PHE A 227 1.65 11.09 -4.38
CA PHE A 227 2.30 9.82 -4.12
C PHE A 227 3.80 10.04 -3.93
N TYR A 228 4.37 9.47 -2.88
CA TYR A 228 5.79 9.48 -2.61
C TYR A 228 6.37 8.11 -2.92
N LEU A 229 7.31 8.07 -3.87
CA LEU A 229 7.97 6.86 -4.31
C LEU A 229 9.33 6.72 -3.62
N PHE A 230 9.58 5.55 -3.06
CA PHE A 230 10.83 5.19 -2.41
C PHE A 230 11.39 3.90 -2.99
N LYS A 231 12.71 3.77 -2.95
CA LYS A 231 13.42 2.51 -3.13
C LYS A 231 13.91 2.02 -1.77
N VAL A 232 13.80 0.73 -1.52
CA VAL A 232 14.43 0.10 -0.36
C VAL A 232 15.89 -0.18 -0.71
N GLU A 233 16.82 0.46 0.01
CA GLU A 233 18.26 0.26 -0.14
C GLU A 233 18.90 0.08 1.23
N LYS A 234 19.64 -1.00 1.43
CA LYS A 234 20.21 -1.36 2.75
C LYS A 234 19.15 -1.30 3.85
N GLU A 235 18.00 -1.92 3.58
CA GLU A 235 16.88 -2.06 4.52
C GLU A 235 16.25 -0.73 4.95
N GLN A 236 16.50 0.35 4.20
CA GLN A 236 16.00 1.69 4.48
C GLN A 236 15.39 2.31 3.24
N LEU A 237 14.37 3.13 3.42
CA LEU A 237 13.74 3.90 2.35
C LEU A 237 14.67 5.02 1.89
N LYS A 238 14.81 5.12 0.57
CA LYS A 238 15.41 6.24 -0.14
C LYS A 238 14.36 6.87 -1.04
N HIS A 239 14.05 8.13 -0.80
CA HIS A 239 13.12 8.90 -1.63
C HIS A 239 13.65 9.00 -3.07
N ILE A 240 12.78 8.72 -4.04
CA ILE A 240 13.08 8.83 -5.47
C ILE A 240 12.47 10.12 -6.01
N GLU A 241 11.15 10.24 -5.90
CA GLU A 241 10.37 11.32 -6.48
C GLU A 241 8.96 11.36 -5.85
N ASP A 242 8.27 12.47 -6.09
CA ASP A 242 6.87 12.65 -5.75
C ASP A 242 6.05 12.94 -7.01
N ILE A 243 4.86 12.35 -7.11
CA ILE A 243 3.95 12.48 -8.25
C ILE A 243 2.60 12.96 -7.73
N ARG A 244 2.12 14.09 -8.25
CA ARG A 244 0.88 14.71 -7.78
C ARG A 244 -0.32 13.85 -8.14
N LEU A 245 -1.30 13.76 -7.23
CA LEU A 245 -2.48 12.92 -7.42
C LEU A 245 -3.31 13.35 -8.64
N GLU A 246 -3.30 14.64 -8.99
CA GLU A 246 -3.99 15.18 -10.17
C GLU A 246 -3.46 14.64 -11.50
N GLU A 247 -2.23 14.10 -11.51
CA GLU A 247 -1.61 13.53 -12.71
C GLU A 247 -2.08 12.09 -12.98
N LEU A 248 -2.88 11.52 -12.07
CA LEU A 248 -3.36 10.14 -12.08
C LEU A 248 -4.88 10.13 -12.26
N PRO A 249 -5.39 10.20 -13.51
CA PRO A 249 -6.82 10.35 -13.79
C PRO A 249 -7.65 9.21 -13.20
N THR A 250 -7.14 7.98 -13.18
CA THR A 250 -7.88 6.86 -12.57
C THR A 250 -8.00 7.03 -11.06
N PHE A 251 -6.95 7.48 -10.38
CA PHE A 251 -6.99 7.76 -8.94
C PHE A 251 -8.03 8.84 -8.62
N ILE A 252 -8.00 9.96 -9.35
CA ILE A 252 -8.96 11.06 -9.16
C ILE A 252 -10.39 10.61 -9.41
N LYS A 253 -10.62 9.87 -10.51
CA LYS A 253 -11.94 9.31 -10.83
C LYS A 253 -12.47 8.47 -9.67
N LEU A 254 -11.68 7.53 -9.16
CA LEU A 254 -12.07 6.64 -8.07
C LEU A 254 -12.25 7.39 -6.73
N ARG A 255 -11.41 8.39 -6.45
CA ARG A 255 -11.54 9.26 -5.26
C ARG A 255 -12.84 10.06 -5.30
N ASN A 256 -13.26 10.53 -6.48
CA ASN A 256 -14.44 11.37 -6.64
C ASN A 256 -15.77 10.64 -6.45
N TYR A 257 -15.80 9.30 -6.43
CA TYR A 257 -16.98 8.55 -6.02
C TYR A 257 -17.35 8.76 -4.54
N ARG A 258 -16.52 9.47 -3.77
CA ARG A 258 -16.79 9.85 -2.37
C ARG A 258 -17.32 11.27 -2.19
N LEU A 259 -17.69 11.97 -3.26
CA LEU A 259 -18.16 13.36 -3.18
C LEU A 259 -19.58 13.47 -2.59
N PHE A 260 -19.83 12.91 -1.39
CA PHE A 260 -20.84 13.33 -0.39
C PHE A 260 -20.43 12.80 0.98
#